data_AF-A0A3M7AK07-F1
#
_entry.id   AF-A0A3M7AK07-F1
#
_cell.length_a   1.000
_cell.length_b   1.000
_cell.length_c   1.000
_cell.angle_alpha   90.00
_cell.angle_beta   90.00
_cell.angle_gamma   90.00
#
_symmetry.space_group_name_H-M   'P 1'
#
loop_
_entity.id
_entity.type
_entity.pdbx_description
1 polymer ?
#
loop_
_entity_poly.entity_id
_entity_poly.type
_entity_poly.pdbx_seq_one_letter_code
_entity_poly.pdbx_strand_id
1 'polypeptide(L)'
;MSRLLSTTLFTALIMGSSLATPTPVDKTPAKVVQARQDSQITDSSQLAAAISSFPADLSSIAAGISVGEAILTNIVPAPGPTSIPQLASEFSQIISKNPSNIFSSGAEILLNGFAGTSYLNLINSYLIESSTNNLNLIPPAQPIYPRASASDAPYSLSESDLRKAIYIPPGFTCGRVPPVLFLPGTAALAGQNFGPNYGKLLKDRKVADPVYVNIPDENLGDIQVAAEYAAYTVGYISGISGGRNVRFLFLFFFFLLFF
;
A
#
# COMPACT_ATOMS: atom_id res chain seq x y z
N MET A 1 3.22 -4.71 62.52
CA MET A 1 3.97 -4.91 61.27
C MET A 1 3.47 -6.18 60.59
N SER A 2 2.44 -6.05 59.75
CA SER A 2 1.95 -7.07 58.81
C SER A 2 0.72 -6.49 58.08
N ARG A 3 0.62 -6.76 56.77
CA ARG A 3 -0.52 -6.51 55.86
C ARG A 3 -0.75 -5.07 55.37
N LEU A 4 -0.06 -4.67 54.29
CA LEU A 4 -0.50 -3.57 53.40
C LEU A 4 0.30 -3.54 52.06
N LEU A 5 0.44 -4.67 51.38
CA LEU A 5 1.21 -4.72 50.12
C LEU A 5 0.65 -5.66 49.04
N SER A 6 -0.65 -6.01 49.09
CA SER A 6 -1.21 -6.99 48.15
C SER A 6 -2.56 -6.61 47.51
N THR A 7 -2.83 -5.32 47.32
CA THR A 7 -4.12 -4.89 46.71
C THR A 7 -4.05 -3.74 45.72
N THR A 8 -2.86 -3.41 45.21
CA THR A 8 -2.67 -2.28 44.27
C THR A 8 -2.04 -2.66 42.94
N LEU A 9 -2.00 -3.95 42.59
CA LEU A 9 -1.45 -4.43 41.30
C LEU A 9 -2.46 -5.20 40.43
N PHE A 10 -3.74 -5.24 40.79
CA PHE A 10 -4.77 -5.97 40.03
C PHE A 10 -5.88 -5.10 39.44
N THR A 11 -5.80 -3.78 39.55
CA THR A 11 -6.81 -2.84 39.02
C THR A 11 -6.29 -1.92 37.90
N ALA A 12 -5.03 -2.07 37.48
CA ALA A 12 -4.45 -1.31 36.37
C ALA A 12 -4.50 -2.05 35.01
N LEU A 13 -5.18 -3.21 34.94
CA LEU A 13 -5.23 -4.07 33.74
C LEU A 13 -6.62 -4.15 33.06
N ILE A 14 -7.60 -3.31 33.45
CA ILE A 14 -8.98 -3.39 32.91
C ILE A 14 -9.51 -2.05 32.34
N MET A 15 -8.67 -1.04 32.11
CA MET A 15 -9.12 0.21 31.44
C MET A 15 -8.16 0.71 30.36
N GLY A 16 -7.63 -0.22 29.56
CA GLY A 16 -6.76 0.08 28.41
C GLY A 16 -7.34 -0.30 27.04
N SER A 17 -8.58 -0.81 26.98
CA SER A 17 -9.28 -1.00 25.70
C SER A 17 -10.10 0.26 25.38
N SER A 18 -9.40 1.40 25.23
CA SER A 18 -9.95 2.43 24.35
C SER A 18 -9.95 1.83 22.96
N LEU A 19 -11.12 1.44 22.48
CA LEU A 19 -11.36 1.18 21.06
C LEU A 19 -10.84 2.42 20.33
N ALA A 20 -9.69 2.30 19.67
CA ALA A 20 -9.32 3.22 18.62
C ALA A 20 -10.30 2.94 17.48
N THR A 21 -11.53 3.45 17.58
CA THR A 21 -12.44 3.47 16.45
C THR A 21 -11.83 4.44 15.44
N PRO A 22 -11.40 3.98 14.26
CA PRO A 22 -10.94 4.88 13.22
C PRO A 22 -12.09 5.82 12.89
N THR A 23 -11.83 7.13 12.91
CA THR A 23 -12.81 8.11 12.45
C THR A 23 -13.16 7.80 11.00
N PRO A 24 -14.45 7.61 10.65
CA PRO A 24 -14.85 7.43 9.25
C PRO A 24 -14.37 8.61 8.41
N VAL A 25 -13.72 8.32 7.28
CA VAL A 25 -13.30 9.38 6.35
C VAL A 25 -14.48 9.74 5.46
N ASP A 26 -15.08 10.90 5.69
CA ASP A 26 -16.15 11.42 4.83
C ASP A 26 -15.59 11.82 3.43
N LYS A 27 -16.19 11.23 2.39
CA LYS A 27 -15.85 11.41 0.97
C LYS A 27 -16.64 12.58 0.36
N THR A 28 -16.63 13.78 0.96
CA THR A 28 -17.25 14.95 0.31
C THR A 28 -16.31 15.50 -0.77
N PRO A 29 -16.72 15.55 -2.06
CA PRO A 29 -15.88 16.10 -3.12
C PRO A 29 -15.68 17.60 -2.91
N ALA A 30 -14.43 18.06 -2.84
CA ALA A 30 -14.13 19.49 -2.73
C ALA A 30 -14.49 20.20 -4.05
N LYS A 31 -15.28 21.28 -3.95
CA LYS A 31 -15.61 22.21 -5.06
C LYS A 31 -14.36 22.81 -5.77
N VAL A 32 -13.17 22.67 -5.18
CA VAL A 32 -11.87 23.12 -5.70
C VAL A 32 -11.36 22.22 -6.84
N VAL A 33 -11.81 20.97 -6.94
CA VAL A 33 -11.33 19.97 -7.92
C VAL A 33 -11.62 20.38 -9.36
N GLN A 34 -12.78 20.96 -9.65
CA GLN A 34 -13.19 21.33 -11.02
C GLN A 34 -12.30 22.41 -11.64
N ALA A 35 -11.78 23.36 -10.85
CA ALA A 35 -10.98 24.47 -11.38
C ALA A 35 -9.53 24.08 -11.70
N ARG A 36 -9.06 22.90 -11.25
CA ARG A 36 -7.67 22.45 -11.47
C ARG A 36 -7.52 21.50 -12.64
N GLN A 37 -8.57 20.80 -13.05
CA GLN A 37 -8.49 19.71 -14.04
C GLN A 37 -7.97 20.15 -15.43
N ASP A 38 -8.02 21.44 -15.78
CA ASP A 38 -7.81 21.86 -17.17
C ASP A 38 -6.41 22.44 -17.49
N SER A 39 -5.54 22.62 -16.49
CA SER A 39 -4.21 23.21 -16.71
C SER A 39 -3.10 22.18 -16.58
N GLN A 40 -2.40 21.93 -17.70
CA GLN A 40 -1.21 21.08 -17.72
C GLN A 40 -0.09 21.67 -16.87
N ILE A 41 0.62 20.81 -16.13
CA ILE A 41 1.79 21.16 -15.33
C ILE A 41 3.02 20.63 -16.08
N THR A 42 3.78 21.54 -16.69
CA THR A 42 4.98 21.25 -17.50
C THR A 42 6.28 21.76 -16.87
N ASP A 43 6.21 22.57 -15.81
CA ASP A 43 7.39 23.11 -15.13
C ASP A 43 7.24 23.21 -13.60
N SER A 44 8.36 23.46 -12.92
CA SER A 44 8.44 23.51 -11.45
C SER A 44 7.67 24.67 -10.82
N SER A 45 7.51 25.80 -11.53
CA SER A 45 6.76 26.96 -11.01
C SER A 45 5.27 26.67 -11.00
N GLN A 46 4.75 26.06 -12.07
CA GLN A 46 3.36 25.60 -12.15
C GLN A 46 3.08 24.54 -11.08
N LEU A 47 4.00 23.58 -10.89
CA LEU A 47 3.87 22.57 -9.85
C LEU A 47 3.86 23.19 -8.45
N ALA A 48 4.76 24.13 -8.17
CA ALA A 48 4.81 24.83 -6.89
C ALA A 48 3.50 25.60 -6.60
N ALA A 49 2.91 26.25 -7.61
CA ALA A 49 1.61 26.92 -7.48
C ALA A 49 0.44 25.94 -7.26
N ALA A 50 0.46 24.79 -7.93
CA ALA A 50 -0.54 23.75 -7.75
C ALA A 50 -0.47 23.13 -6.33
N ILE A 51 0.74 22.93 -5.80
CA ILE A 51 0.96 22.42 -4.44
C ILE A 51 0.68 23.51 -3.39
N SER A 52 1.07 24.76 -3.59
CA SER A 52 0.82 25.83 -2.61
C SER A 52 -0.67 26.15 -2.44
N SER A 53 -1.45 25.90 -3.49
CA SER A 53 -2.90 26.00 -3.42
C SER A 53 -3.55 24.77 -2.76
N PHE A 54 -2.82 23.66 -2.55
CA PHE A 54 -3.29 22.54 -1.73
C PHE A 54 -3.52 23.07 -0.31
N PRO A 55 -4.77 23.14 0.18
CA PRO A 55 -5.01 23.65 1.51
C PRO A 55 -4.30 22.74 2.51
N ALA A 56 -3.48 23.33 3.39
CA ALA A 56 -2.82 22.60 4.47
C ALA A 56 -3.84 21.93 5.43
N ASP A 57 -5.10 22.37 5.37
CA ASP A 57 -6.15 22.09 6.34
C ASP A 57 -7.33 21.38 5.66
N LEU A 58 -7.02 20.29 4.96
CA LEU A 58 -8.08 19.54 4.33
C LEU A 58 -8.92 18.82 5.37
N SER A 59 -10.19 19.21 5.44
CA SER A 59 -11.17 18.72 6.42
C SER A 59 -11.40 17.20 6.37
N SER A 60 -10.91 16.50 5.34
CA SER A 60 -10.82 15.04 5.31
C SER A 60 -9.62 14.56 4.48
N ILE A 61 -9.03 13.42 4.89
CA ILE A 61 -7.96 12.73 4.17
C ILE A 61 -8.39 12.40 2.73
N ALA A 62 -9.66 12.03 2.53
CA ALA A 62 -10.21 11.68 1.22
C ALA A 62 -10.14 12.84 0.22
N ALA A 63 -10.48 14.06 0.64
CA ALA A 63 -10.37 15.21 -0.25
C ALA A 63 -8.91 15.47 -0.68
N GLY A 64 -7.93 15.05 0.14
CA GLY A 64 -6.51 15.37 -0.06
C GLY A 64 -5.89 14.43 -1.06
N ILE A 65 -6.33 13.18 -1.00
CA ILE A 65 -6.08 12.20 -2.02
C ILE A 65 -6.63 12.70 -3.37
N SER A 66 -7.89 13.16 -3.43
CA SER A 66 -8.48 13.60 -4.71
C SER A 66 -7.80 14.82 -5.33
N VAL A 67 -7.43 15.82 -4.51
CA VAL A 67 -6.70 16.99 -5.03
C VAL A 67 -5.28 16.61 -5.43
N GLY A 68 -4.61 15.76 -4.65
CA GLY A 68 -3.27 15.28 -4.97
C GLY A 68 -3.25 14.48 -6.28
N GLU A 69 -4.21 13.59 -6.47
CA GLU A 69 -4.39 12.81 -7.69
C GLU A 69 -4.64 13.70 -8.91
N ALA A 70 -5.45 14.75 -8.77
CA ALA A 70 -5.69 15.72 -9.84
C ALA A 70 -4.39 16.45 -10.24
N ILE A 71 -3.57 16.86 -9.26
CA ILE A 71 -2.26 17.46 -9.54
C ILE A 71 -1.37 16.48 -10.31
N LEU A 72 -1.25 15.23 -9.84
CA LEU A 72 -0.42 14.21 -10.49
C LEU A 72 -0.88 13.88 -11.92
N THR A 73 -2.20 13.86 -12.14
CA THR A 73 -2.80 13.58 -13.45
C THR A 73 -2.52 14.68 -14.46
N ASN A 74 -2.40 15.93 -14.01
CA ASN A 74 -2.15 17.07 -14.89
C ASN A 74 -0.67 17.29 -15.21
N ILE A 75 0.23 16.58 -14.53
CA ILE A 75 1.66 16.63 -14.84
C ILE A 75 1.89 16.01 -16.22
N VAL A 76 2.52 16.80 -17.09
CA VAL A 76 3.06 16.34 -18.37
C VAL A 76 4.54 16.08 -18.15
N PRO A 77 4.97 14.80 -18.09
CA PRO A 77 6.37 14.47 -17.81
C PRO A 77 7.30 14.98 -18.90
N ALA A 78 8.42 15.56 -18.50
CA ALA A 78 9.54 15.85 -19.40
C ALA A 78 10.16 14.55 -19.94
N PRO A 79 11.01 14.60 -20.99
CA PRO A 79 11.86 13.47 -21.34
C PRO A 79 12.70 13.03 -20.13
N GLY A 80 12.61 11.75 -19.78
CA GLY A 80 13.36 11.19 -18.66
C GLY A 80 14.88 11.16 -18.88
N PRO A 81 15.67 10.91 -17.82
CA PRO A 81 17.12 10.85 -17.90
C PRO A 81 17.60 9.76 -18.84
N THR A 82 18.68 10.04 -19.55
CA THR A 82 19.22 9.15 -20.60
C THR A 82 20.23 8.12 -20.08
N SER A 83 20.64 8.25 -18.81
CA SER A 83 21.60 7.36 -18.18
C SER A 83 21.39 7.23 -16.66
N ILE A 84 21.85 6.12 -16.08
CA ILE A 84 21.77 5.87 -14.64
C ILE A 84 22.51 6.95 -13.82
N PRO A 85 23.73 7.40 -14.18
CA PRO A 85 24.41 8.46 -13.43
C PRO A 85 23.65 9.78 -13.43
N GLN A 86 23.03 10.14 -14.57
CA GLN A 86 22.18 11.32 -14.68
C GLN A 86 20.98 11.21 -13.74
N LEU A 87 20.24 10.10 -13.82
CA LEU A 87 19.10 9.81 -12.94
C LEU A 87 19.50 9.92 -11.46
N ALA A 88 20.60 9.30 -11.05
CA ALA A 88 21.05 9.32 -9.65
C ALA A 88 21.39 10.74 -9.16
N SER A 89 22.07 11.52 -10.00
CA SER A 89 22.43 12.91 -9.69
C SER A 89 21.19 13.80 -9.54
N GLU A 90 20.29 13.76 -10.51
CA GLU A 90 19.08 14.60 -10.51
C GLU A 90 18.09 14.16 -9.42
N PHE A 91 17.94 12.85 -9.17
CA PHE A 91 17.14 12.33 -8.05
C PHE A 91 17.67 12.82 -6.70
N SER A 92 18.99 12.80 -6.50
CA SER A 92 19.62 13.32 -5.28
C SER A 92 19.30 14.81 -5.08
N GLN A 93 19.21 15.60 -6.15
CA GLN A 93 18.84 17.02 -6.06
C GLN A 93 17.39 17.21 -5.63
N ILE A 94 16.46 16.45 -6.21
CA ILE A 94 15.02 16.49 -5.88
C ILE A 94 14.81 16.18 -4.40
N ILE A 95 15.33 15.05 -3.92
CA ILE A 95 15.12 14.62 -2.52
C ILE A 95 15.80 15.55 -1.51
N SER A 96 16.89 16.22 -1.89
CA SER A 96 17.61 17.17 -1.00
C SER A 96 16.87 18.49 -0.86
N LYS A 97 16.05 18.88 -1.85
CA LYS A 97 15.32 20.15 -1.86
C LYS A 97 14.19 20.17 -0.83
N ASN A 98 13.48 19.05 -0.65
CA ASN A 98 12.34 18.94 0.26
C ASN A 98 12.27 17.55 0.94
N PRO A 99 13.24 17.19 1.80
CA PRO A 99 13.41 15.81 2.28
C PRO A 99 12.22 15.26 3.09
N SER A 100 11.38 16.13 3.65
CA SER A 100 10.19 15.75 4.42
C SER A 100 8.88 15.80 3.64
N ASN A 101 8.88 16.32 2.40
CA ASN A 101 7.67 16.44 1.59
C ASN A 101 7.64 15.40 0.48
N ILE A 102 7.09 14.23 0.81
CA ILE A 102 6.95 13.10 -0.11
C ILE A 102 6.08 13.44 -1.32
N PHE A 103 5.06 14.29 -1.13
CA PHE A 103 4.15 14.67 -2.22
C PHE A 103 4.86 15.55 -3.25
N SER A 104 5.54 16.60 -2.80
CA SER A 104 6.36 17.45 -3.68
C SER A 104 7.47 16.67 -4.37
N SER A 105 8.16 15.79 -3.63
CA SER A 105 9.22 14.95 -4.20
C SER A 105 8.67 14.00 -5.27
N GLY A 106 7.56 13.32 -5.00
CA GLY A 106 6.91 12.42 -5.97
C GLY A 106 6.43 13.15 -7.22
N ALA A 107 5.84 14.33 -7.06
CA ALA A 107 5.39 15.15 -8.18
C ALA A 107 6.58 15.69 -9.00
N GLU A 108 7.68 16.08 -8.36
CA GLU A 108 8.91 16.49 -9.06
C GLU A 108 9.55 15.30 -9.81
N ILE A 109 9.57 14.10 -9.24
CA ILE A 109 10.04 12.86 -9.91
C ILE A 109 9.22 12.61 -11.19
N LEU A 110 7.89 12.71 -11.08
CA LEU A 110 7.00 12.52 -12.23
C LEU A 110 7.19 13.62 -13.28
N LEU A 111 7.27 14.88 -12.87
CA LEU A 111 7.47 16.03 -13.74
C LEU A 111 8.78 15.93 -14.54
N ASN A 112 9.85 15.46 -13.91
CA ASN A 112 11.14 15.27 -14.58
C ASN A 112 11.22 13.99 -15.42
N GLY A 113 10.11 13.27 -15.60
CA GLY A 113 10.07 12.11 -16.50
C GLY A 113 10.70 10.84 -15.95
N PHE A 114 10.99 10.77 -14.65
CA PHE A 114 11.73 9.63 -14.08
C PHE A 114 10.87 8.36 -14.03
N ALA A 115 9.54 8.52 -14.01
CA ALA A 115 8.60 7.42 -14.15
C ALA A 115 8.55 6.85 -15.58
N GLY A 116 9.14 7.55 -16.57
CA GLY A 116 9.14 7.17 -17.99
C GLY A 116 7.78 7.29 -18.69
N THR A 117 6.73 7.72 -17.97
CA THR A 117 5.37 7.86 -18.49
C THR A 117 4.54 8.79 -17.58
N SER A 118 3.31 9.12 -17.98
CA SER A 118 2.37 9.89 -17.17
C SER A 118 1.82 9.10 -15.99
N TYR A 119 1.30 9.80 -14.98
CA TYR A 119 0.71 9.18 -13.79
C TYR A 119 -0.38 8.16 -14.14
N LEU A 120 -1.34 8.54 -15.00
CA LEU A 120 -2.43 7.65 -15.41
C LEU A 120 -1.92 6.39 -16.09
N ASN A 121 -0.92 6.52 -16.97
CA ASN A 121 -0.33 5.35 -17.61
C ASN A 121 0.43 4.46 -16.61
N LEU A 122 1.10 5.06 -15.62
CA LEU A 122 1.80 4.33 -14.57
C LEU A 122 0.83 3.48 -13.74
N ILE A 123 -0.26 4.08 -13.24
CA ILE A 123 -1.26 3.34 -12.43
C ILE A 123 -2.03 2.32 -13.26
N ASN A 124 -2.23 2.57 -14.55
CA ASN A 124 -2.93 1.65 -15.46
C ASN A 124 -2.05 0.50 -15.96
N SER A 125 -0.72 0.58 -15.80
CA SER A 125 0.22 -0.45 -16.29
C SER A 125 0.14 -1.77 -15.51
N TYR A 126 -0.43 -1.77 -14.30
CA TYR A 126 -0.46 -2.92 -13.39
C TYR A 126 -1.88 -3.20 -12.85
N LEU A 127 -2.93 -2.88 -13.61
CA LEU A 127 -4.32 -3.07 -13.18
C LEU A 127 -4.64 -4.53 -12.85
N ILE A 128 -4.08 -5.47 -13.60
CA ILE A 128 -4.31 -6.90 -13.39
C ILE A 128 -3.68 -7.31 -12.05
N GLU A 129 -2.39 -7.01 -11.84
CA GLU A 129 -1.68 -7.28 -10.60
C GLU A 129 -2.26 -6.52 -9.40
N SER A 130 -2.97 -5.42 -9.63
CA SER A 130 -3.60 -4.57 -8.60
C SER A 130 -5.07 -4.91 -8.36
N SER A 131 -5.61 -5.97 -8.99
CA SER A 131 -7.00 -6.38 -8.77
C SER A 131 -7.27 -6.69 -7.29
N THR A 132 -8.32 -6.08 -6.74
CA THR A 132 -8.82 -6.34 -5.37
C THR A 132 -9.96 -7.36 -5.33
N ASN A 133 -10.35 -7.90 -6.48
CA ASN A 133 -11.47 -8.83 -6.62
C ASN A 133 -11.07 -10.04 -7.47
N ASN A 134 -10.39 -11.00 -6.84
CA ASN A 134 -9.84 -12.18 -7.50
C ASN A 134 -10.61 -13.45 -7.14
N LEU A 135 -10.64 -14.41 -8.08
CA LEU A 135 -11.23 -15.72 -7.87
C LEU A 135 -10.12 -16.76 -7.66
N ASN A 136 -9.90 -17.14 -6.39
CA ASN A 136 -8.93 -18.16 -6.01
C ASN A 136 -9.64 -19.45 -5.60
N LEU A 137 -9.65 -20.44 -6.51
CA LEU A 137 -10.47 -21.65 -6.38
C LEU A 137 -9.74 -22.85 -5.76
N ILE A 138 -8.41 -22.80 -5.66
CA ILE A 138 -7.63 -23.91 -5.10
C ILE A 138 -7.84 -23.92 -3.58
N PRO A 139 -8.38 -24.99 -2.98
CA PRO A 139 -8.53 -25.06 -1.54
C PRO A 139 -7.17 -25.33 -0.86
N PRO A 140 -6.91 -24.77 0.32
CA PRO A 140 -5.72 -25.12 1.09
C PRO A 140 -5.80 -26.57 1.58
N ALA A 141 -4.65 -27.23 1.71
CA ALA A 141 -4.59 -28.64 2.13
C ALA A 141 -5.13 -28.90 3.55
N GLN A 142 -5.11 -27.88 4.41
CA GLN A 142 -5.69 -27.91 5.76
C GLN A 142 -6.63 -26.70 5.92
N PRO A 143 -7.69 -26.81 6.74
CA PRO A 143 -8.54 -25.66 7.07
C PRO A 143 -7.71 -24.55 7.74
N ILE A 144 -7.83 -23.32 7.23
CA ILE A 144 -7.16 -22.13 7.76
C ILE A 144 -8.14 -21.07 8.28
N TYR A 145 -9.43 -21.28 8.03
CA TYR A 145 -10.54 -20.42 8.43
C TYR A 145 -11.60 -21.28 9.12
N PRO A 146 -12.24 -20.82 10.22
CA PRO A 146 -12.16 -19.47 10.81
C PRO A 146 -10.86 -19.19 11.59
N ARG A 147 -10.04 -20.20 11.86
CA ARG A 147 -8.69 -20.07 12.44
C ARG A 147 -7.82 -21.23 11.97
N ALA A 148 -6.52 -21.01 11.79
CA ALA A 148 -5.59 -22.08 11.44
C ALA A 148 -5.13 -22.86 12.69
N SER A 149 -5.00 -22.17 13.82
CA SER A 149 -4.76 -22.73 15.15
C SER A 149 -5.79 -22.21 16.16
N ALA A 150 -6.07 -22.99 17.19
CA ALA A 150 -6.96 -22.58 18.29
C ALA A 150 -6.48 -21.32 19.02
N SER A 151 -5.16 -21.06 19.02
CA SER A 151 -4.52 -19.90 19.63
C SER A 151 -4.59 -18.63 18.78
N ASP A 152 -4.96 -18.71 17.50
CA ASP A 152 -4.97 -17.56 16.62
C ASP A 152 -6.09 -16.59 16.99
N ALA A 153 -5.88 -15.30 16.72
CA ALA A 153 -6.93 -14.30 16.80
C ALA A 153 -8.07 -14.66 15.83
N PRO A 154 -9.34 -14.39 16.18
CA PRO A 154 -10.43 -14.57 15.22
C PRO A 154 -10.32 -13.53 14.11
N TYR A 155 -10.64 -13.91 12.88
CA TYR A 155 -10.88 -12.95 11.80
C TYR A 155 -12.19 -12.19 12.06
N SER A 156 -12.19 -10.88 11.82
CA SER A 156 -13.40 -10.06 11.73
C SER A 156 -13.97 -10.06 10.31
N LEU A 157 -13.12 -10.29 9.30
CA LEU A 157 -13.49 -10.37 7.89
C LEU A 157 -13.98 -11.76 7.48
N SER A 158 -14.83 -11.81 6.45
CA SER A 158 -15.23 -13.06 5.83
C SER A 158 -14.07 -13.70 5.04
N GLU A 159 -14.08 -15.03 4.93
CA GLU A 159 -13.07 -15.72 4.12
C GLU A 159 -13.08 -15.26 2.66
N SER A 160 -14.25 -14.95 2.11
CA SER A 160 -14.37 -14.41 0.74
C SER A 160 -13.70 -13.04 0.60
N ASP A 161 -13.83 -12.16 1.60
CA ASP A 161 -13.20 -10.84 1.56
C ASP A 161 -11.69 -10.95 1.68
N LEU A 162 -11.20 -11.82 2.57
CA LEU A 162 -9.77 -12.08 2.74
C LEU A 162 -9.16 -12.69 1.47
N ARG A 163 -9.82 -13.71 0.89
CA ARG A 163 -9.29 -14.46 -0.25
C ARG A 163 -9.32 -13.68 -1.56
N LYS A 164 -10.32 -12.84 -1.80
CA LYS A 164 -10.44 -12.08 -3.06
C LYS A 164 -9.37 -10.99 -3.22
N ALA A 165 -8.78 -10.52 -2.11
CA ALA A 165 -7.70 -9.53 -2.13
C ALA A 165 -6.38 -10.09 -2.69
N ILE A 166 -6.24 -11.41 -2.82
CA ILE A 166 -5.02 -12.07 -3.24
C ILE A 166 -5.01 -12.24 -4.75
N TYR A 167 -4.14 -11.54 -5.46
CA TYR A 167 -3.88 -11.79 -6.87
C TYR A 167 -2.73 -12.80 -7.02
N ILE A 168 -3.07 -13.96 -7.57
CA ILE A 168 -2.13 -15.04 -7.91
C ILE A 168 -1.89 -15.00 -9.42
N PRO A 169 -0.66 -14.68 -9.88
CA PRO A 169 -0.37 -14.64 -11.30
C PRO A 169 -0.54 -16.00 -11.99
N PRO A 170 -0.93 -16.01 -13.28
CA PRO A 170 -0.89 -17.22 -14.08
C PRO A 170 0.52 -17.85 -14.06
N GLY A 171 0.57 -19.17 -13.88
CA GLY A 171 1.84 -19.90 -13.82
C GLY A 171 2.42 -20.05 -12.42
N PHE A 172 1.72 -19.58 -11.38
CA PHE A 172 2.03 -19.92 -9.98
C PHE A 172 2.24 -21.44 -9.83
N THR A 173 3.35 -21.83 -9.22
CA THR A 173 3.83 -23.21 -9.28
C THR A 173 3.41 -24.06 -8.09
N CYS A 174 2.57 -23.51 -7.20
CA CYS A 174 2.10 -24.18 -5.98
C CYS A 174 3.26 -24.78 -5.18
N GLY A 175 4.31 -23.98 -5.01
CA GLY A 175 5.43 -24.31 -4.15
C GLY A 175 6.65 -24.92 -4.84
N ARG A 176 6.60 -25.29 -6.13
CA ARG A 176 7.81 -25.79 -6.85
C ARG A 176 8.97 -24.82 -6.74
N VAL A 177 8.69 -23.51 -6.83
CA VAL A 177 9.57 -22.43 -6.37
C VAL A 177 8.93 -21.74 -5.15
N PRO A 178 9.72 -21.08 -4.29
CA PRO A 178 9.16 -20.46 -3.09
C PRO A 178 8.18 -19.32 -3.44
N PRO A 179 6.97 -19.28 -2.83
CA PRO A 179 6.08 -18.13 -2.94
C PRO A 179 6.64 -16.90 -2.20
N VAL A 180 6.49 -15.73 -2.80
CA VAL A 180 6.82 -14.43 -2.21
C VAL A 180 5.57 -13.57 -2.20
N LEU A 181 5.12 -13.20 -1.00
CA LEU A 181 3.96 -12.37 -0.75
C LEU A 181 4.37 -10.90 -0.75
N PHE A 182 3.74 -10.11 -1.62
CA PHE A 182 3.90 -8.68 -1.70
C PHE A 182 2.78 -7.98 -0.94
N LEU A 183 3.14 -7.38 0.19
CA LEU A 183 2.25 -6.53 0.98
C LEU A 183 2.51 -5.06 0.60
N PRO A 184 1.47 -4.28 0.23
CA PRO A 184 1.62 -2.92 -0.25
C PRO A 184 1.99 -1.96 0.88
N GLY A 185 2.64 -0.87 0.52
CA GLY A 185 2.77 0.28 1.42
C GLY A 185 1.43 1.01 1.61
N THR A 186 1.44 2.06 2.43
CA THR A 186 0.28 2.94 2.62
C THR A 186 -0.10 3.66 1.32
N ALA A 187 -1.40 3.79 1.05
CA ALA A 187 -1.96 4.46 -0.12
C ALA A 187 -1.58 3.81 -1.46
N ALA A 188 -1.33 2.50 -1.47
CA ALA A 188 -1.01 1.77 -2.69
C ALA A 188 -1.58 0.35 -2.72
N LEU A 189 -1.69 -0.19 -3.93
CA LEU A 189 -1.96 -1.61 -4.17
C LEU A 189 -0.65 -2.35 -4.44
N ALA A 190 -0.61 -3.65 -4.14
CA ALA A 190 0.62 -4.43 -4.26
C ALA A 190 1.11 -4.51 -5.71
N GLY A 191 0.19 -4.60 -6.67
CA GLY A 191 0.52 -4.60 -8.10
C GLY A 191 1.28 -3.34 -8.53
N GLN A 192 0.80 -2.16 -8.12
CA GLN A 192 1.46 -0.88 -8.38
C GLN A 192 2.83 -0.79 -7.68
N ASN A 193 2.92 -1.22 -6.42
CA ASN A 193 4.17 -1.14 -5.65
C ASN A 193 5.26 -2.08 -6.16
N PHE A 194 4.91 -3.32 -6.54
CA PHE A 194 5.89 -4.37 -6.79
C PHE A 194 5.95 -4.84 -8.24
N GLY A 195 4.87 -4.68 -9.02
CA GLY A 195 4.81 -5.03 -10.44
C GLY A 195 6.00 -4.50 -11.24
N PRO A 196 6.35 -3.20 -11.16
CA PRO A 196 7.45 -2.63 -11.96
C PRO A 196 8.86 -3.03 -11.51
N ASN A 197 9.02 -3.65 -10.34
CA ASN A 197 10.34 -3.95 -9.75
C ASN A 197 10.53 -5.45 -9.45
N TYR A 198 10.33 -5.87 -8.20
CA TYR A 198 10.51 -7.24 -7.75
C TYR A 198 9.54 -8.21 -8.43
N GLY A 199 8.30 -7.80 -8.69
CA GLY A 199 7.33 -8.60 -9.42
C GLY A 199 7.84 -9.00 -10.80
N LYS A 200 8.30 -8.01 -11.59
CA LYS A 200 8.96 -8.24 -12.88
C LYS A 200 10.21 -9.11 -12.75
N LEU A 201 11.10 -8.79 -11.80
CA LEU A 201 12.35 -9.52 -11.60
C LEU A 201 12.13 -11.00 -11.28
N LEU A 202 11.22 -11.31 -10.35
CA LEU A 202 10.94 -12.69 -9.95
C LEU A 202 10.27 -13.48 -11.07
N LYS A 203 9.34 -12.85 -11.81
CA LYS A 203 8.69 -13.45 -12.99
C LYS A 203 9.71 -13.82 -14.08
N ASP A 204 10.63 -12.92 -14.39
CA ASP A 204 11.63 -13.12 -15.45
C ASP A 204 12.68 -14.16 -15.07
N ARG A 205 13.13 -14.16 -13.81
CA ARG A 205 14.17 -15.08 -13.33
C ARG A 205 13.63 -16.46 -12.94
N LYS A 206 12.32 -16.61 -12.71
CA LYS A 206 11.66 -17.86 -12.29
C LYS A 206 12.27 -18.48 -11.02
N VAL A 207 12.77 -17.65 -10.12
CA VAL A 207 13.40 -18.08 -8.85
C VAL A 207 12.42 -18.13 -7.68
N ALA A 208 11.27 -17.47 -7.81
CA ALA A 208 10.20 -17.43 -6.82
C ALA A 208 8.88 -17.08 -7.51
N ASP A 209 7.77 -17.42 -6.87
CA ASP A 209 6.43 -17.11 -7.35
C ASP A 209 5.90 -15.84 -6.69
N PRO A 210 5.73 -14.72 -7.42
CA PRO A 210 5.16 -13.51 -6.85
C PRO A 210 3.67 -13.68 -6.60
N VAL A 211 3.18 -13.20 -5.45
CA VAL A 211 1.77 -13.13 -5.09
C VAL A 211 1.50 -11.73 -4.54
N TYR A 212 0.45 -11.08 -5.03
CA TYR A 212 0.15 -9.68 -4.70
C TYR A 212 -1.05 -9.63 -3.75
N VAL A 213 -0.90 -8.96 -2.61
CA VAL A 213 -1.96 -8.82 -1.61
C VAL A 213 -2.53 -7.41 -1.72
N ASN A 214 -3.62 -7.26 -2.46
CA ASN A 214 -4.24 -5.96 -2.72
C ASN A 214 -5.29 -5.66 -1.63
N ILE A 215 -4.81 -5.13 -0.50
CA ILE A 215 -5.65 -4.72 0.63
C ILE A 215 -6.61 -3.61 0.15
N PRO A 216 -7.93 -3.71 0.43
CA PRO A 216 -8.91 -2.70 0.03
C PRO A 216 -8.57 -1.30 0.54
N ASP A 217 -9.15 -0.30 -0.14
CA ASP A 217 -8.94 1.13 0.14
C ASP A 217 -7.45 1.49 0.24
N GLU A 218 -6.63 0.89 -0.63
CA GLU A 218 -5.20 1.18 -0.77
C GLU A 218 -4.42 1.09 0.56
N ASN A 219 -4.83 0.18 1.44
CA ASN A 219 -4.23 -0.02 2.76
C ASN A 219 -4.28 1.25 3.65
N LEU A 220 -5.34 2.07 3.51
CA LEU A 220 -5.61 3.26 4.33
C LEU A 220 -6.58 3.01 5.50
N GLY A 221 -7.16 1.81 5.56
CA GLY A 221 -8.06 1.39 6.64
C GLY A 221 -7.33 1.08 7.96
N ASP A 222 -8.04 0.43 8.88
CA ASP A 222 -7.46 -0.02 10.15
C ASP A 222 -6.33 -1.03 9.90
N ILE A 223 -5.15 -0.75 10.46
CA ILE A 223 -3.97 -1.61 10.33
C ILE A 223 -4.19 -3.01 10.95
N GLN A 224 -5.08 -3.14 11.94
CA GLN A 224 -5.45 -4.44 12.50
C GLN A 224 -6.23 -5.27 11.47
N VAL A 225 -7.13 -4.64 10.72
CA VAL A 225 -7.86 -5.28 9.62
C VAL A 225 -6.91 -5.61 8.46
N ALA A 226 -5.96 -4.72 8.15
CA ALA A 226 -4.89 -5.00 7.17
C ALA A 226 -4.06 -6.24 7.56
N ALA A 227 -3.79 -6.43 8.85
CA ALA A 227 -3.06 -7.60 9.37
C ALA A 227 -3.84 -8.92 9.16
N GLU A 228 -5.18 -8.89 9.15
CA GLU A 228 -6.00 -10.07 8.84
C GLU A 228 -5.77 -10.56 7.40
N TYR A 229 -5.67 -9.65 6.43
CA TYR A 229 -5.32 -10.01 5.05
C TYR A 229 -3.95 -10.68 4.96
N ALA A 230 -2.95 -10.13 5.67
CA ALA A 230 -1.61 -10.71 5.71
C ALA A 230 -1.62 -12.11 6.34
N ALA A 231 -2.27 -12.27 7.49
CA ALA A 231 -2.37 -13.55 8.20
C ALA A 231 -3.07 -14.63 7.37
N TYR A 232 -4.22 -14.28 6.78
CA TYR A 232 -4.95 -15.21 5.92
C TYR A 232 -4.13 -15.62 4.69
N THR A 233 -3.46 -14.66 4.05
CA THR A 233 -2.64 -14.94 2.86
C THR A 233 -1.53 -15.94 3.15
N VAL A 234 -0.87 -15.86 4.31
CA VAL A 234 0.17 -16.83 4.70
C VAL A 234 -0.38 -18.24 4.74
N GLY A 235 -1.47 -18.42 5.48
CA GLY A 235 -2.13 -19.72 5.61
C GLY A 235 -2.61 -20.24 4.26
N TYR A 236 -3.23 -19.39 3.45
CA TYR A 236 -3.78 -19.74 2.15
C TYR A 236 -2.69 -20.16 1.16
N ILE A 237 -1.68 -19.30 0.97
CA ILE A 237 -0.62 -19.55 -0.01
C ILE A 237 0.27 -20.73 0.42
N SER A 238 0.57 -20.88 1.70
CA SER A 238 1.24 -22.08 2.23
C SER A 238 0.39 -23.33 1.98
N GLY A 239 -0.90 -23.28 2.30
CA GLY A 239 -1.84 -24.39 2.18
C GLY A 239 -2.01 -24.89 0.74
N ILE A 240 -2.13 -24.00 -0.24
CA ILE A 240 -2.19 -24.39 -1.67
C ILE A 240 -0.83 -24.80 -2.24
N SER A 241 0.26 -24.47 -1.54
CA SER A 241 1.64 -24.83 -1.91
C SER A 241 2.15 -26.09 -1.19
N GLY A 242 1.24 -26.91 -0.65
CA GLY A 242 1.59 -28.16 0.04
C GLY A 242 2.26 -27.94 1.41
N GLY A 243 1.90 -26.87 2.11
CA GLY A 243 2.44 -26.54 3.44
C GLY A 243 3.85 -25.96 3.42
N ARG A 244 4.33 -25.44 2.28
CA ARG A 244 5.66 -24.83 2.15
C ARG A 244 5.68 -23.43 2.78
N ASN A 245 6.82 -23.09 3.37
CA ASN A 245 7.07 -21.74 3.88
C ASN A 245 6.96 -20.70 2.76
N VAL A 246 6.28 -19.60 3.08
CA VAL A 246 6.18 -18.41 2.24
C VAL A 246 7.17 -17.35 2.72
N ARG A 247 7.51 -16.41 1.85
CA ARG A 247 8.38 -15.27 2.15
C ARG A 247 7.59 -13.98 2.03
N PHE A 248 7.89 -13.01 2.86
CA PHE A 248 7.32 -11.67 2.75
C PHE A 248 8.32 -10.70 2.14
N LEU A 249 7.80 -9.85 1.25
CA LEU A 249 8.43 -8.59 0.96
C LEU A 249 7.39 -7.49 1.19
N PHE A 250 7.68 -6.65 2.16
CA PHE A 250 6.86 -5.52 2.56
C PHE A 250 7.71 -4.25 2.52
N LEU A 251 7.11 -3.17 2.03
CA LEU A 251 7.68 -1.83 2.12
C LEU A 251 7.12 -1.17 3.38
N PHE A 252 7.91 -1.17 4.45
CA PHE A 252 7.57 -0.51 5.71
C PHE A 252 7.77 1.01 5.55
N PHE A 253 6.68 1.75 5.36
CA PHE A 253 6.62 3.19 5.61
C PHE A 253 5.71 3.42 6.81
N PHE A 254 6.30 3.64 7.99
CA PHE A 254 5.56 3.95 9.21
C PHE A 254 5.26 5.45 9.24
N PHE A 255 3.99 5.83 9.25
CA PHE A 255 3.59 7.10 9.83
C PHE A 255 3.77 6.97 11.35
N LEU A 256 4.86 7.50 11.89
CA LEU A 256 4.94 7.79 13.33
C LEU A 256 4.12 9.06 13.58
N LEU A 257 2.81 8.98 13.46
CA LEU A 257 1.88 10.00 13.99
C LEU A 257 1.53 9.61 15.43
N PHE A 258 2.55 9.63 16.27
CA PHE A 258 2.42 9.84 17.70
C PHE A 258 3.46 10.88 18.05
N PHE A 259 3.04 12.15 18.08
CA PHE A 259 3.23 13.15 19.15
C PHE A 259 2.60 14.47 18.69
#